data_AF-A0A9E4A6T1-F1
#
_entry.id   AF-A0A9E4A6T1-F1
#
_cell.length_a   1.000
_cell.length_b   1.000
_cell.length_c   1.000
_cell.angle_alpha   90.00
_cell.angle_beta   90.00
_cell.angle_gamma   90.00
#
_symmetry.space_group_name_H-M   'P 1'
#
loop_
_entity.id
_entity.type
_entity.pdbx_description
1 polymer ?
#
loop_
_entity_poly.entity_id
_entity_poly.type
_entity_poly.pdbx_seq_one_letter_code
_entity_poly.pdbx_strand_id
1 'polypeptide(L)'
;MIDKKYLLTDDQMRHFIVNGYVIVNTDLPASFHDFIYERTDTVFEKEGNPGNNLLPRIPEIQTVFDDKWVIGGLISVLGEDYYMQPHRHPHFNRPKSEGQRMHQDGGRRWSSTIHRIHL
;
A
#
# COMPACT_ATOMS: atom_id res chain seq x y z
N MET A 1 16.00 -12.37 -4.11
CA MET A 1 16.68 -11.77 -2.95
C MET A 1 16.82 -10.28 -3.19
N ILE A 2 16.15 -9.45 -2.39
CA ILE A 2 16.29 -7.98 -2.42
C ILE A 2 17.65 -7.59 -1.79
N ASP A 3 18.30 -6.54 -2.28
CA ASP A 3 19.53 -6.01 -1.66
C ASP A 3 19.23 -5.51 -0.24
N LYS A 4 20.09 -5.85 0.73
CA LYS A 4 19.93 -5.48 2.14
C LYS A 4 19.77 -3.98 2.36
N LYS A 5 20.34 -3.14 1.46
CA LYS A 5 20.20 -1.69 1.57
C LYS A 5 18.75 -1.19 1.39
N TYR A 6 17.86 -2.00 0.83
CA TYR A 6 16.44 -1.68 0.67
C TYR A 6 15.57 -2.24 1.79
N LEU A 7 16.13 -3.08 2.68
CA LEU A 7 15.43 -3.55 3.87
C LEU A 7 15.37 -2.44 4.92
N LEU A 8 14.39 -2.53 5.82
CA LEU A 8 14.29 -1.63 6.96
C LEU A 8 15.49 -1.82 7.88
N THR A 9 16.05 -0.70 8.33
CA THR A 9 17.04 -0.68 9.41
C THR A 9 16.42 -1.07 10.76
N ASP A 10 17.25 -1.43 11.73
CA ASP A 10 16.80 -1.74 13.09
C ASP A 10 15.99 -0.60 13.73
N ASP A 11 16.37 0.65 13.46
CA ASP A 11 15.66 1.82 13.97
C ASP A 11 14.29 2.00 13.30
N GLN A 12 14.19 1.76 11.99
CA GLN A 12 12.91 1.76 11.28
C GLN A 12 12.00 0.62 11.76
N MET A 13 12.55 -0.58 12.00
CA MET A 13 11.78 -1.69 12.57
C MET A 13 11.32 -1.39 13.99
N ARG A 14 12.18 -0.81 14.83
CA ARG A 14 11.78 -0.35 16.17
C ARG A 14 10.65 0.68 16.10
N HIS A 15 10.75 1.64 15.18
CA HIS A 15 9.71 2.64 14.97
C HIS A 15 8.37 2.00 14.56
N PHE A 16 8.40 1.04 13.63
CA PHE A 16 7.20 0.29 13.23
C PHE A 16 6.57 -0.45 14.40
N ILE A 17 7.36 -1.15 15.23
CA ILE A 17 6.84 -1.91 16.37
C ILE A 17 6.17 -1.00 17.41
N VAL A 18 6.75 0.18 17.67
CA VAL A 18 6.24 1.10 18.70
C VAL A 18 5.05 1.91 18.20
N ASN A 19 5.06 2.33 16.93
CA ASN A 19 4.10 3.32 16.40
C ASN A 19 3.07 2.72 15.43
N GLY A 20 3.28 1.49 14.96
CA GLY A 20 2.38 0.79 14.04
C GLY A 20 2.49 1.21 12.57
N TYR A 21 3.46 2.06 12.21
CA TYR A 21 3.69 2.47 10.81
C TYR A 21 5.18 2.72 10.54
N VAL A 22 5.54 2.75 9.25
CA VAL A 22 6.86 3.17 8.77
C VAL A 22 6.69 3.88 7.44
N ILE A 23 7.52 4.90 7.18
CA ILE A 23 7.51 5.64 5.92
C ILE A 23 8.70 5.17 5.08
N VAL A 24 8.42 4.85 3.82
CA VAL A 24 9.40 4.46 2.81
C VAL A 24 9.34 5.49 1.69
N ASN A 25 10.50 5.99 1.27
CA ASN A 25 10.61 6.95 0.17
C ASN A 25 11.15 6.23 -1.06
N THR A 26 10.41 6.30 -2.16
CA THR A 26 10.82 5.73 -3.45
C THR A 26 11.66 6.73 -4.25
N ASP A 27 12.39 6.23 -5.23
CA ASP A 27 13.12 7.09 -6.19
C ASP A 27 12.25 7.48 -7.41
N LEU A 28 10.94 7.20 -7.37
CA LEU A 28 10.00 7.53 -8.43
C LEU A 28 9.92 9.06 -8.63
N PRO A 29 9.98 9.55 -9.88
CA PRO A 29 10.03 10.98 -10.15
C PRO A 29 8.67 11.64 -9.89
N ALA A 30 8.68 12.95 -9.60
CA ALA A 30 7.45 13.75 -9.48
C ALA A 30 6.50 13.58 -10.67
N SER A 31 7.05 13.54 -11.90
CA SER A 31 6.28 13.33 -13.12
C SER A 31 5.52 11.99 -13.16
N PHE A 32 6.02 10.96 -12.45
CA PHE A 32 5.28 9.70 -12.32
C PHE A 32 4.07 9.86 -11.40
N HIS A 33 4.22 10.59 -10.29
CA HIS A 33 3.11 10.90 -9.39
C HIS A 33 2.03 11.74 -10.09
N ASP A 34 2.45 12.76 -10.86
CA ASP A 34 1.55 13.57 -11.68
C ASP A 34 0.78 12.71 -12.70
N PHE A 35 1.49 11.80 -13.38
CA PHE A 35 0.86 10.87 -14.32
C PHE A 35 -0.18 9.96 -13.67
N ILE A 36 0.14 9.35 -12.52
CA ILE A 36 -0.82 8.48 -11.79
C ILE A 36 -2.03 9.29 -11.33
N TYR A 37 -1.82 10.53 -10.89
CA TYR A 37 -2.90 11.44 -10.50
C TYR A 37 -3.83 11.73 -11.68
N GLU A 38 -3.30 12.18 -12.83
CA GLU A 38 -4.10 12.49 -14.03
C GLU A 38 -4.89 11.26 -14.53
N ARG A 39 -4.28 10.07 -14.50
CA ARG A 39 -4.96 8.81 -14.86
C ARG A 39 -6.08 8.48 -13.89
N THR A 40 -5.85 8.66 -12.60
CA THR A 40 -6.86 8.42 -11.56
C THR A 40 -8.03 9.38 -11.73
N ASP A 41 -7.75 10.66 -11.91
CA ASP A 41 -8.77 11.69 -12.11
C ASP A 41 -9.62 11.39 -13.36
N THR A 42 -8.97 11.09 -14.49
CA THR A 42 -9.65 10.70 -15.74
C THR A 42 -10.57 9.49 -15.56
N VAL A 43 -10.15 8.47 -14.80
CA VAL A 43 -10.96 7.28 -14.52
C VAL A 43 -12.17 7.65 -13.66
N PHE A 44 -11.96 8.44 -12.61
CA PHE A 44 -13.04 8.90 -11.75
C PHE A 44 -14.07 9.75 -12.50
N GLU A 45 -13.62 10.64 -13.38
CA GLU A 45 -14.50 11.49 -14.20
C GLU A 45 -15.33 10.68 -15.20
N LYS A 46 -14.71 9.71 -15.90
CA LYS A 46 -15.36 8.99 -17.00
C LYS A 46 -16.14 7.76 -16.54
N GLU A 47 -15.67 7.09 -15.50
CA GLU A 47 -16.14 5.75 -15.11
C GLU A 47 -16.61 5.69 -13.65
N GLY A 48 -16.31 6.73 -12.85
CA GLY A 48 -16.54 6.72 -11.41
C GLY A 48 -15.45 5.93 -10.66
N ASN A 49 -15.74 5.61 -9.40
CA ASN A 49 -14.77 4.88 -8.56
C ASN A 49 -14.61 3.43 -9.07
N PRO A 50 -13.39 2.99 -9.44
CA PRO A 50 -13.16 1.65 -9.99
C PRO A 50 -13.27 0.53 -8.95
N GLY A 51 -13.49 0.87 -7.67
CA GLY A 51 -13.54 -0.10 -6.59
C GLY A 51 -12.24 -0.87 -6.44
N ASN A 52 -12.33 -2.19 -6.25
CA ASN A 52 -11.14 -3.05 -6.16
C ASN A 52 -10.41 -3.24 -7.50
N ASN A 53 -10.97 -2.72 -8.61
CA ASN A 53 -10.37 -2.81 -9.93
C ASN A 53 -9.35 -1.69 -10.20
N LEU A 54 -8.83 -1.02 -9.17
CA LEU A 54 -7.83 0.03 -9.31
C LEU A 54 -6.63 -0.41 -10.17
N LEU A 55 -5.97 -1.52 -9.81
CA LEU A 55 -4.80 -2.01 -10.56
C LEU A 55 -5.14 -2.43 -12.01
N PRO A 56 -6.22 -3.20 -12.26
CA PRO A 56 -6.68 -3.44 -13.62
C PRO A 56 -6.96 -2.17 -14.43
N ARG A 57 -7.41 -1.09 -13.77
CA ARG A 57 -7.82 0.15 -14.41
C ARG A 57 -6.69 1.16 -14.60
N ILE A 58 -5.71 1.14 -13.71
CA ILE A 58 -4.53 1.99 -13.69
C ILE A 58 -3.32 1.08 -13.42
N PRO A 59 -2.91 0.27 -14.41
CA PRO A 59 -1.88 -0.74 -14.23
C PRO A 59 -0.52 -0.16 -13.84
N GLU A 60 -0.26 1.11 -14.15
CA GLU A 60 0.99 1.79 -13.82
C GLU A 60 1.18 1.97 -12.30
N ILE A 61 0.12 1.86 -11.49
CA ILE A 61 0.26 1.80 -10.02
C ILE A 61 1.10 0.59 -9.58
N GLN A 62 1.16 -0.48 -10.37
CA GLN A 62 2.01 -1.64 -10.10
C GLN A 62 3.48 -1.23 -9.92
N THR A 63 3.95 -0.18 -10.61
CA THR A 63 5.32 0.34 -10.46
C THR A 63 5.62 0.81 -9.04
N VAL A 64 4.63 1.28 -8.28
CA VAL A 64 4.81 1.62 -6.85
C VAL A 64 5.04 0.35 -6.03
N PHE A 65 4.25 -0.69 -6.27
CA PHE A 65 4.36 -1.95 -5.53
C PHE A 65 5.61 -2.75 -5.90
N ASP A 66 6.12 -2.56 -7.11
CA ASP A 66 7.35 -3.17 -7.61
C ASP A 66 8.61 -2.37 -7.24
N ASP A 67 8.47 -1.18 -6.65
CA ASP A 67 9.61 -0.37 -6.23
C ASP A 67 10.41 -1.11 -5.16
N LYS A 68 11.73 -1.15 -5.35
CA LYS A 68 12.69 -1.85 -4.50
C LYS A 68 12.58 -1.46 -3.02
N TRP A 69 12.30 -0.19 -2.72
CA TRP A 69 12.13 0.30 -1.35
C TRP A 69 10.82 -0.19 -0.76
N VAL A 70 9.74 -0.22 -1.55
CA VAL A 70 8.43 -0.74 -1.13
C VAL A 70 8.51 -2.24 -0.87
N ILE A 71 9.08 -3.01 -1.80
CA ILE A 71 9.31 -4.46 -1.65
C ILE A 71 10.17 -4.73 -0.41
N GLY A 72 11.30 -4.00 -0.25
CA GLY A 72 12.19 -4.19 0.88
C GLY A 72 11.51 -3.87 2.23
N GLY A 73 10.68 -2.84 2.28
CA GLY A 73 9.84 -2.51 3.44
C GLY A 73 8.84 -3.62 3.77
N LEU A 74 8.11 -4.12 2.77
CA LEU A 74 7.14 -5.22 2.93
C LEU A 74 7.83 -6.50 3.40
N ILE A 75 8.93 -6.90 2.78
CA ILE A 75 9.71 -8.09 3.17
C ILE A 75 10.20 -7.98 4.62
N SER A 76 10.65 -6.79 5.04
CA SER A 76 11.16 -6.59 6.40
C SER A 76 10.09 -6.82 7.48
N VAL A 77 8.83 -6.51 7.18
CA VAL A 77 7.70 -6.65 8.11
C VAL A 77 7.01 -8.01 7.98
N LEU A 78 6.83 -8.51 6.75
CA LEU A 78 5.95 -9.64 6.43
C LEU A 78 6.70 -10.93 6.08
N GLY A 79 8.00 -10.85 5.76
CA GLY A 79 8.78 -11.94 5.17
C GLY A 79 8.72 -11.98 3.64
N GLU A 80 9.51 -12.86 3.02
CA GLU A 80 9.65 -12.92 1.56
C GLU A 80 8.40 -13.43 0.84
N ASP A 81 7.57 -14.25 1.51
CA ASP A 81 6.40 -14.92 0.93
C ASP A 81 5.09 -14.15 1.16
N TYR A 82 5.14 -12.82 1.22
CA TYR A 82 3.92 -12.02 1.35
C TYR A 82 3.07 -12.09 0.07
N TYR A 83 1.75 -11.91 0.24
CA TYR A 83 0.82 -11.82 -0.89
C TYR A 83 0.10 -10.49 -0.89
N MET A 84 -0.14 -9.93 -2.07
CA MET A 84 -0.93 -8.71 -2.21
C MET A 84 -2.42 -9.05 -2.20
N GLN A 85 -3.11 -8.62 -1.14
CA GLN A 85 -4.54 -8.82 -1.01
C GLN A 85 -5.32 -8.01 -2.09
N PRO A 86 -6.42 -8.54 -2.66
CA PRO A 86 -7.10 -7.92 -3.80
C PRO A 86 -7.93 -6.66 -3.45
N HIS A 87 -8.17 -6.36 -2.18
CA HIS A 87 -8.86 -5.16 -1.74
C HIS A 87 -7.92 -3.96 -1.83
N ARG A 88 -8.31 -2.99 -2.64
CA ARG A 88 -7.54 -1.76 -2.92
C ARG A 88 -8.47 -0.65 -3.37
N HIS A 89 -9.57 -0.49 -2.64
CA HIS A 89 -10.63 0.46 -2.97
C HIS A 89 -10.14 1.89 -2.72
N PRO A 90 -10.06 2.76 -3.74
CA PRO A 90 -9.68 4.15 -3.52
C PRO A 90 -10.78 4.89 -2.77
N HIS A 91 -10.44 5.55 -1.67
CA HIS A 91 -11.37 6.39 -0.92
C HIS A 91 -11.30 7.83 -1.42
N PHE A 92 -12.40 8.33 -2.00
CA PHE A 92 -12.49 9.72 -2.45
C PHE A 92 -13.25 10.58 -1.44
N ASN A 93 -12.51 11.45 -0.74
CA ASN A 93 -13.09 12.42 0.20
C ASN A 93 -13.22 13.77 -0.52
N ARG A 94 -14.44 14.14 -0.88
CA ARG A 94 -14.71 15.42 -1.55
C ARG A 94 -14.39 16.59 -0.61
N PRO A 95 -14.05 17.77 -1.14
CA PRO A 95 -13.94 18.98 -0.31
C PRO A 95 -15.18 19.15 0.56
N LYS A 96 -14.98 19.37 1.86
CA LYS A 96 -16.04 19.51 2.88
C LYS A 96 -16.85 18.23 3.18
N SER A 97 -16.43 17.05 2.73
CA SER A 97 -17.01 15.80 3.21
C SER A 97 -16.59 15.51 4.65
N GLU A 98 -17.41 14.73 5.37
CA GLU A 98 -16.95 14.13 6.62
C GLU A 98 -15.77 13.19 6.32
N GLY A 99 -14.76 13.20 7.20
CA GLY A 99 -13.61 12.30 7.10
C GLY A 99 -13.97 10.86 7.48
N GLN A 100 -13.06 9.93 7.23
CA GLN A 100 -13.19 8.57 7.75
C GLN A 100 -13.16 8.59 9.28
N ARG A 101 -14.07 7.85 9.91
CA ARG A 101 -14.09 7.68 11.37
C ARG A 101 -12.92 6.82 11.82
N MET A 102 -12.53 6.91 13.09
CA MET A 102 -11.54 6.00 13.65
C MET A 102 -11.99 4.55 13.49
N HIS A 103 -11.15 3.73 12.87
CA HIS A 103 -11.39 2.32 12.62
C HIS A 103 -10.06 1.55 12.58
N GLN A 104 -10.14 0.24 12.70
CA GLN A 104 -9.04 -0.68 12.42
C GLN A 104 -9.40 -1.45 11.14
N ASP A 105 -8.46 -1.49 10.20
CA ASP A 105 -8.62 -2.30 8.99
C ASP A 105 -8.50 -3.78 9.35
N GLY A 106 -9.53 -4.56 8.96
CA GLY A 106 -9.65 -5.97 9.28
C GLY A 106 -10.99 -6.30 9.96
N GLY A 107 -11.78 -7.18 9.34
CA GLY A 107 -13.02 -7.65 9.94
C GLY A 107 -12.78 -8.67 11.05
N ARG A 108 -13.76 -8.84 11.96
CA ARG A 108 -13.77 -9.91 13.00
C ARG A 108 -13.53 -11.33 12.46
N ARG A 109 -13.68 -11.52 11.14
CA ARG A 109 -13.46 -12.79 10.43
C ARG A 109 -11.98 -13.13 10.22
N TRP A 110 -11.07 -12.17 10.39
CA TRP A 110 -9.63 -12.32 10.19
C TRP A 110 -8.81 -11.91 11.43
N SER A 111 -9.45 -11.37 12.47
CA SER A 111 -8.77 -10.91 13.69
C SER A 111 -8.57 -12.00 14.75
N SER A 112 -8.88 -13.26 14.45
CA SER A 112 -8.63 -14.38 15.37
C SER A 112 -7.95 -15.52 14.62
N THR A 113 -6.76 -15.86 15.09
CA THR A 113 -5.80 -16.85 14.57
C THR A 113 -4.86 -16.30 13.49
N ILE A 114 -3.83 -15.60 13.95
CA ILE A 114 -2.53 -15.57 13.26
C ILE A 114 -2.08 -17.03 13.14
N HIS A 115 -2.41 -17.68 12.04
CA HIS A 115 -1.70 -18.89 11.63
C HIS A 115 -0.36 -18.41 11.10
N ARG A 116 0.66 -18.33 11.96
CA ARG A 116 2.02 -18.55 11.46
C ARG A 116 1.99 -19.95 10.88
N ILE A 117 1.95 -20.04 9.56
CA ILE A 117 2.31 -21.26 8.86
C ILE A 117 3.78 -21.48 9.23
N HIS A 118 4.01 -22.26 10.28
CA HIS A 118 5.28 -22.95 10.43
C HIS A 118 5.24 -24.05 9.37
N LEU A 119 6.21 -23.99 8.46
CA LEU A 119 6.52 -25.07 7.53
C LEU A 119 6.74 -26.39 8.29
#